data_AF-A0A7W5CA50-F1
#
_entry.id   AF-A0A7W5CA50-F1
#
_cell.length_a   1.000
_cell.length_b   1.000
_cell.length_c   1.000
_cell.angle_alpha   90.00
_cell.angle_beta   90.00
_cell.angle_gamma   90.00
#
_symmetry.space_group_name_H-M   'P 1'
#
loop_
_entity.id
_entity.type
_entity.pdbx_description
1 polymer ?
#
loop_
_entity_poly.entity_id
_entity_poly.type
_entity_poly.pdbx_seq_one_letter_code
_entity_poly.pdbx_strand_id
1 'polypeptide(L)'
;MTSKISEMVVPTFFVDETQKGAFKSLRHEHLFEMRGKGTLMTDVLRFEAPLGVLGWFAERVILKCYMRKFLEHRNKQLKILAEQPEHRLHG
;
A
#
# COMPACT_ATOMS: atom_id res chain seq x y z
N MET A 1 13.86 4.54 0.88
CA MET A 1 13.01 4.07 1.98
C MET A 1 13.34 2.62 2.23
N THR A 2 13.40 2.19 3.48
CA THR A 2 13.49 0.77 3.84
C THR A 2 12.20 0.36 4.53
N SER A 3 11.61 -0.76 4.11
CA SER A 3 10.42 -1.35 4.74
C SER A 3 10.75 -2.73 5.26
N LYS A 4 10.04 -3.15 6.31
CA LYS A 4 10.12 -4.48 6.92
C LYS A 4 8.74 -5.10 6.88
N ILE A 5 8.65 -6.36 6.47
CA ILE A 5 7.42 -7.14 6.66
C ILE A 5 7.33 -7.49 8.15
N SER A 6 6.38 -6.89 8.86
CA SER A 6 6.21 -7.08 10.30
C SER A 6 5.31 -8.27 10.62
N GLU A 7 4.32 -8.53 9.76
CA GLU A 7 3.35 -9.61 9.92
C GLU A 7 3.05 -10.26 8.56
N MET A 8 2.83 -11.58 8.55
CA MET A 8 2.51 -12.32 7.34
C MET A 8 1.65 -13.55 7.67
N VAL A 9 0.57 -13.72 6.92
CA VAL A 9 -0.28 -14.91 6.88
C VAL A 9 -0.52 -15.25 5.40
N VAL A 10 0.19 -16.24 4.90
CA VAL A 10 0.07 -16.65 3.49
C VAL A 10 -1.23 -17.44 3.27
N PRO A 11 -1.99 -17.20 2.18
CA PRO A 11 -1.83 -16.19 1.14
C PRO A 11 -2.69 -14.93 1.34
N THR A 12 -3.28 -14.74 2.52
CA THR A 12 -4.41 -13.82 2.73
C THR A 12 -4.03 -12.46 3.30
N PHE A 13 -2.85 -12.31 3.90
CA PHE A 13 -2.50 -11.09 4.61
C PHE A 13 -1.00 -10.88 4.76
N PHE A 14 -0.55 -9.64 4.64
CA PHE A 14 0.74 -9.23 5.18
C PHE A 14 0.75 -7.74 5.51
N VAL A 15 1.72 -7.35 6.33
CA VAL A 15 1.95 -5.96 6.72
C VAL A 15 3.38 -5.57 6.42
N ASP A 16 3.55 -4.44 5.74
CA ASP A 16 4.84 -3.77 5.62
C ASP A 16 4.86 -2.46 6.42
N GLU A 17 5.96 -2.26 7.16
CA GLU A 17 6.20 -1.08 7.96
C GLU A 17 7.46 -0.37 7.50
N THR A 18 7.37 0.94 7.29
CA THR A 18 8.55 1.74 6.93
C THR A 18 9.46 1.92 8.15
N GLN A 19 10.70 1.49 8.01
CA GLN A 19 11.75 1.63 9.04
C GLN A 19 12.44 3.00 8.96
N LYS A 20 12.65 3.52 7.74
CA LYS A 20 13.21 4.86 7.49
C LYS A 20 12.52 5.50 6.30
N GLY A 21 11.91 6.66 6.50
CA GLY A 21 11.19 7.38 5.47
C GLY A 21 10.78 8.78 5.90
N ALA A 22 10.03 9.45 5.03
CA ALA A 22 9.49 10.79 5.26
C ALA A 22 8.38 10.82 6.32
N PHE A 23 7.89 9.66 6.77
CA PHE A 23 6.84 9.54 7.79
C PHE A 23 7.45 9.15 9.13
N LYS A 24 6.84 9.61 10.22
CA LYS A 24 7.20 9.18 11.58
C LYS A 24 6.88 7.69 11.80
N SER A 25 5.76 7.24 11.24
CA SER A 25 5.42 5.83 11.09
C SER A 25 4.56 5.66 9.85
N LEU A 26 4.75 4.52 9.16
CA LEU A 26 3.91 4.09 8.05
C LEU A 26 3.72 2.58 8.20
N ARG A 27 2.47 2.17 8.37
CA ARG A 27 2.05 0.77 8.41
C ARG A 27 1.06 0.55 7.29
N HIS A 28 1.34 -0.43 6.46
CA HIS A 28 0.55 -0.76 5.29
C HIS A 28 0.11 -2.21 5.38
N GLU A 29 -1.20 -2.39 5.51
CA GLU A 29 -1.84 -3.69 5.64
C GLU A 29 -2.41 -4.09 4.28
N HIS A 30 -2.05 -5.28 3.83
CA HIS A 30 -2.50 -5.87 2.58
C HIS A 30 -3.39 -7.07 2.89
N LEU A 31 -4.67 -6.99 2.51
CA LEU A 31 -5.64 -8.07 2.69
C LEU A 31 -6.05 -8.63 1.33
N PHE A 32 -6.08 -9.95 1.23
CA PHE A 32 -6.45 -10.68 0.02
C PHE A 32 -7.61 -11.62 0.31
N GLU A 33 -8.70 -11.44 -0.41
CA GLU A 33 -9.90 -12.26 -0.30
C GLU A 33 -10.24 -12.85 -1.66
N MET A 34 -10.48 -14.16 -1.75
CA MET A 34 -11.05 -14.74 -2.96
C MET A 34 -12.48 -14.25 -3.16
N ARG A 35 -12.76 -13.67 -4.32
CA ARG A 35 -14.11 -13.26 -4.75
C ARG A 35 -14.43 -13.82 -6.12
N GLY A 36 -15.17 -14.93 -6.12
CA GLY A 36 -15.55 -15.64 -7.35
C GLY A 36 -14.33 -16.20 -8.06
N LYS A 37 -14.07 -15.76 -9.29
CA LYS A 37 -12.92 -16.20 -10.12
C LYS A 37 -11.67 -15.33 -9.96
N GLY A 38 -11.70 -14.32 -9.10
CA GLY A 38 -10.58 -13.41 -8.87
C GLY A 38 -10.29 -13.18 -7.38
N THR A 39 -9.33 -12.31 -7.12
CA THR A 39 -8.93 -11.92 -5.77
C THR A 39 -9.21 -10.44 -5.56
N LEU A 40 -9.93 -10.10 -4.50
CA LEU A 40 -10.07 -8.75 -4.03
C LEU A 40 -8.89 -8.42 -3.11
N MET A 41 -8.05 -7.49 -3.54
CA MET A 41 -6.99 -6.92 -2.72
C MET A 41 -7.48 -5.62 -2.08
N THR A 42 -7.37 -5.50 -0.76
CA THR A 42 -7.69 -4.29 0.01
C THR A 42 -6.43 -3.79 0.71
N ASP A 43 -6.08 -2.53 0.43
CA ASP A 43 -4.93 -1.85 1.03
C ASP A 43 -5.39 -0.87 2.11
N VAL A 44 -4.90 -1.04 3.33
CA VAL A 44 -5.15 -0.13 4.45
C VAL A 44 -3.85 0.54 4.87
N LEU A 45 -3.75 1.85 4.62
CA LEU A 45 -2.57 2.65 4.96
C LEU A 45 -2.80 3.47 6.23
N ARG A 46 -1.98 3.22 7.26
CA ARG A 46 -1.93 4.01 8.50
C ARG A 46 -0.61 4.75 8.56
N PHE A 47 -0.65 6.07 8.77
CA PHE A 47 0.57 6.87 8.81
C PHE A 47 0.51 8.01 9.81
N GLU A 48 1.69 8.36 10.32
CA GLU A 48 1.95 9.56 11.11
C GLU A 48 2.85 10.54 10.35
N ALA A 49 2.39 11.78 10.21
CA ALA A 49 3.14 12.85 9.58
C ALA A 49 4.36 13.27 10.43
N PRO A 50 5.45 13.75 9.81
CA PRO A 50 6.69 14.08 10.50
C PRO A 50 6.69 15.45 11.23
N LEU A 51 5.82 16.43 10.88
CA LEU A 51 5.92 17.79 11.42
C LEU A 51 5.00 18.09 12.62
N GLY A 52 5.44 19.06 13.43
CA GLY A 52 4.81 19.50 14.68
C GLY A 52 3.54 20.37 14.56
N VAL A 53 3.01 20.77 15.72
CA VAL A 53 1.64 21.26 16.00
C VAL A 53 1.05 22.32 15.04
N LEU A 54 1.83 23.25 14.49
CA LEU A 54 1.30 24.36 13.68
C LEU A 54 1.18 24.04 12.17
N GLY A 55 2.01 23.13 11.64
CA GLY A 55 1.95 22.69 10.24
C GLY A 55 1.19 21.36 10.02
N TRP A 56 0.91 20.66 11.11
CA TRP A 56 0.41 19.28 11.11
C TRP A 56 -0.91 19.09 10.36
N PHE A 57 -1.87 20.01 10.52
CA PHE A 57 -3.19 19.83 9.91
C PHE A 57 -3.18 20.01 8.39
N ALA A 58 -2.53 21.07 7.91
CA ALA A 58 -2.41 21.36 6.48
C ALA A 58 -1.56 20.30 5.77
N GLU A 59 -0.41 19.94 6.36
CA GLU A 59 0.44 18.87 5.85
C GLU A 59 -0.31 17.55 5.82
N ARG A 60 -1.02 17.16 6.89
CA ARG A 60 -1.74 15.88 6.95
C ARG A 60 -2.83 15.78 5.89
N VAL A 61 -3.54 16.87 5.59
CA VAL A 61 -4.56 16.88 4.51
C VAL A 61 -3.90 16.74 3.14
N ILE A 62 -2.85 17.52 2.85
CA ILE A 62 -2.11 17.45 1.59
C ILE A 62 -1.50 16.05 1.39
N LEU A 63 -0.86 15.54 2.44
CA LEU A 63 -0.22 14.22 2.47
C LEU A 63 -1.23 13.10 2.29
N LYS A 64 -2.39 13.17 2.95
CA LYS A 64 -3.50 12.23 2.76
C LYS A 64 -4.01 12.25 1.32
N CYS A 65 -4.18 13.44 0.74
CA CYS A 65 -4.61 13.58 -0.65
C CYS A 65 -3.57 13.02 -1.63
N TYR A 66 -2.28 13.30 -1.41
CA TYR A 66 -1.18 12.78 -2.21
C TYR A 66 -1.08 11.26 -2.11
N MET A 67 -1.10 10.70 -0.89
CA MET A 67 -1.06 9.25 -0.64
C MET A 67 -2.24 8.53 -1.26
N ARG A 68 -3.45 9.09 -1.18
CA ARG A 68 -4.62 8.52 -1.86
C ARG A 68 -4.40 8.43 -3.38
N LYS A 69 -3.97 9.53 -4.02
CA LYS A 69 -3.69 9.52 -5.46
C LYS A 69 -2.59 8.53 -5.83
N PHE A 70 -1.55 8.43 -5.01
CA PHE A 70 -0.45 7.48 -5.21
C PHE A 70 -0.92 6.04 -5.13
N LEU A 71 -1.71 5.68 -4.10
CA LEU A 71 -2.31 4.36 -3.95
C LEU A 71 -3.25 4.04 -5.12
N GLU A 72 -4.13 4.96 -5.51
CA GLU A 72 -5.03 4.78 -6.65
C GLU A 72 -4.24 4.50 -7.95
N HIS A 73 -3.16 5.25 -8.18
CA HIS A 73 -2.29 5.03 -9.33
C HIS A 73 -1.62 3.64 -9.29
N ARG A 74 -1.04 3.26 -8.14
CA ARG A 74 -0.42 1.95 -7.96
C ARG A 74 -1.42 0.81 -8.16
N ASN A 75 -2.62 0.93 -7.60
CA ASN A 75 -3.64 -0.11 -7.72
C ASN A 75 -4.09 -0.27 -9.17
N LYS A 76 -4.17 0.82 -9.93
CA LYS A 76 -4.42 0.75 -11.37
C LYS A 76 -3.28 0.03 -12.12
N GLN A 77 -2.02 0.33 -11.82
CA GLN A 77 -0.88 -0.34 -12.46
C GLN A 77 -0.78 -1.82 -12.08
N LEU A 78 -0.95 -2.15 -10.80
CA LEU A 78 -0.96 -3.53 -10.31
C LEU A 78 -2.08 -4.35 -10.96
N LYS A 79 -3.28 -3.77 -11.08
CA LYS A 79 -4.38 -4.42 -11.79
C LYS A 79 -4.01 -4.72 -13.24
N ILE A 80 -3.43 -3.75 -13.95
CA ILE A 80 -2.97 -3.95 -15.33
C ILE A 80 -1.94 -5.09 -15.40
N LEU A 81 -0.96 -5.14 -14.50
CA LEU A 81 0.08 -6.18 -14.50
C LEU A 81 -0.46 -7.56 -14.11
N ALA A 82 -1.37 -7.64 -13.13
CA ALA A 82 -1.94 -8.89 -12.65
C ALA A 82 -3.00 -9.48 -13.60
N GLU A 83 -3.72 -8.62 -14.32
CA GLU A 83 -4.73 -9.02 -15.31
C GLU A 83 -4.16 -9.04 -16.73
N GLN A 84 -2.91 -8.64 -16.91
CA GLN A 84 -2.23 -8.85 -18.18
C GLN A 84 -2.19 -10.37 -18.44
N PRO A 85 -2.68 -10.82 -19.60
CA PRO A 85 -2.54 -12.22 -19.97
C PRO A 85 -1.04 -12.50 -20.06
N GLU A 86 -0.54 -13.27 -19.11
CA GLU A 86 0.84 -13.70 -19.08
C GLU A 86 1.16 -14.31 -20.45
N HIS A 87 2.09 -13.68 -21.17
CA HIS A 87 2.63 -14.25 -22.40
C HIS A 87 3.34 -15.54 -21.99
N ARG A 88 2.66 -16.67 -22.19
CA ARG A 88 3.16 -18.04 -22.12
C ARG A 88 4.56 -18.12 -22.76
N LEU A 89 5.62 -18.06 -21.95
CA LEU A 89 7.02 -18.34 -22.30
C LEU A 89 7.67 -18.74 -20.96
N HIS A 90 8.04 -19.97 -20.63
CA HIS A 90 8.52 -21.15 -21.35
C HIS A 90 8.05 -22.40 -20.55
N GLY A 91 7.77 -23.58 -21.12
CA GLY A 91 8.34 -24.15 -22.35
C GLY A 91 9.55 -24.98 -21.98
#